data_AF-A0A8H7VD17-F1
#
_entry.id   AF-A0A8H7VD17-F1
#
_cell.length_a   1.000
_cell.length_b   1.000
_cell.length_c   1.000
_cell.angle_alpha   90.00
_cell.angle_beta   90.00
_cell.angle_gamma   90.00
#
_symmetry.space_group_name_H-M   'P 1'
#
loop_
_entity.id
_entity.type
_entity.pdbx_description
1 polymer ?
#
loop_
_entity_poly.entity_id
_entity_poly.type
_entity_poly.pdbx_seq_one_letter_code
_entity_poly.pdbx_strand_id
1 'polypeptide(L)'
;MSEQYLQVNGANICYEVKGSGPHIVFVAGGNGGHRLFKRIRDLLVKHFTVVLYDRRGYFRSKLTGPQDYKKNFDANAEDLYQLMKHVTDEKFVIFGISGAGPIIFKYLVTYPETISKMIAHEPVYYSEKFPGTKDMQDFHNYLYRLLHYEGRNAKKRQDKQLELLDRARDLRGSVCAY
;
A
#
# COMPACT_ATOMS: atom_id res chain seq x y z
N MET A 1 5.50 8.91 21.98
CA MET A 1 4.43 7.96 21.63
C MET A 1 5.10 6.67 21.18
N SER A 2 4.73 5.54 21.76
CA SER A 2 5.37 4.26 21.45
C SER A 2 4.80 3.70 20.16
N GLU A 3 5.66 3.57 19.16
CA GLU A 3 5.39 2.76 17.98
C GLU A 3 5.12 1.32 18.41
N GLN A 4 4.05 0.72 17.87
CA GLN A 4 3.68 -0.67 18.15
C GLN A 4 4.04 -1.54 16.94
N TYR A 5 4.16 -2.84 17.18
CA TYR A 5 4.58 -3.81 16.18
C TYR A 5 3.66 -5.03 16.24
N LEU A 6 3.15 -5.44 15.08
CA LEU A 6 2.35 -6.64 14.92
C LEU A 6 3.05 -7.62 13.99
N GLN A 7 3.30 -8.84 14.50
CA GLN A 7 3.81 -9.91 13.68
C GLN A 7 2.68 -10.51 12.84
N VAL A 8 2.89 -10.57 11.53
CA VAL A 8 1.97 -11.13 10.53
C VAL A 8 2.73 -12.11 9.64
N ASN A 9 2.04 -12.75 8.69
CA ASN A 9 2.67 -13.75 7.83
C ASN A 9 3.76 -13.13 6.93
N GLY A 10 5.03 -13.38 7.29
CA GLY A 10 6.21 -12.94 6.57
C GLY A 10 6.60 -11.48 6.80
N ALA A 11 5.99 -10.77 7.76
CA ALA A 11 6.37 -9.40 8.10
C ALA A 11 6.14 -9.06 9.58
N ASN A 12 6.79 -8.00 10.04
CA ASN A 12 6.50 -7.30 11.29
C ASN A 12 6.05 -5.87 10.95
N ILE A 13 4.81 -5.53 11.26
CA ILE A 13 4.14 -4.30 10.85
C ILE A 13 4.21 -3.27 11.97
N CYS A 14 4.89 -2.15 11.72
CA CYS A 14 4.90 -0.99 12.59
C CYS A 14 3.63 -0.16 12.40
N TYR A 15 2.93 0.14 13.49
CA TYR A 15 1.71 0.94 13.48
C TYR A 15 1.59 1.88 14.68
N GLU A 16 0.71 2.88 14.53
CA GLU A 16 0.30 3.82 15.56
C GLU A 16 -1.24 3.84 15.60
N VAL A 17 -1.81 3.81 16.79
CA VAL A 17 -3.26 4.00 17.03
C VAL A 17 -3.44 5.21 17.93
N LYS A 18 -4.34 6.13 17.57
CA LYS A 18 -4.62 7.32 18.36
C LYS A 18 -6.05 7.82 18.17
N GLY A 19 -6.63 8.39 19.22
CA GLY A 19 -7.96 9.00 19.20
C GLY A 19 -9.01 8.09 19.84
N SER A 20 -10.26 8.40 19.60
CA SER A 20 -11.42 7.68 20.15
C SER A 20 -12.59 7.80 19.17
N GLY A 21 -13.49 6.81 19.19
CA GLY A 21 -14.64 6.74 18.29
C GLY A 21 -14.44 5.72 17.17
N PRO A 22 -15.18 5.85 16.05
CA PRO A 22 -15.09 4.92 14.93
C PRO A 22 -13.67 4.80 14.39
N HIS A 23 -13.31 3.60 13.92
CA HIS A 23 -11.96 3.33 13.41
C HIS A 23 -11.80 3.80 11.97
N ILE A 24 -10.65 4.41 11.67
CA ILE A 24 -10.21 4.72 10.30
C ILE A 24 -8.75 4.33 10.11
N VAL A 25 -8.45 3.58 9.06
CA VAL A 25 -7.10 3.17 8.70
C VAL A 25 -6.65 3.84 7.41
N PHE A 26 -5.39 4.29 7.40
CA PHE A 26 -4.78 4.94 6.24
C PHE A 26 -3.77 4.02 5.56
N VAL A 27 -4.02 3.71 4.29
CA VAL A 27 -3.18 2.86 3.44
C VAL A 27 -2.35 3.74 2.51
N ALA A 28 -1.04 3.75 2.74
CA ALA A 28 -0.10 4.53 1.94
C ALA A 28 0.06 3.95 0.52
N GLY A 29 0.25 4.86 -0.44
CA GLY A 29 0.49 4.54 -1.85
C GLY A 29 1.90 4.00 -2.11
N GLY A 30 2.51 4.40 -3.23
CA GLY A 30 3.83 3.90 -3.64
C GLY A 30 4.98 4.16 -2.65
N ASN A 31 4.86 5.15 -1.78
CA ASN A 31 5.85 5.40 -0.74
C ASN A 31 5.75 4.44 0.45
N GLY A 32 4.59 3.78 0.66
CA GLY A 32 4.34 2.76 1.66
C GLY A 32 4.45 3.16 3.14
N GLY A 33 4.61 4.45 3.47
CA GLY A 33 4.84 4.89 4.85
C GLY A 33 3.75 5.78 5.43
N HIS A 34 3.47 5.63 6.72
CA HIS A 34 2.35 6.34 7.35
C HIS A 34 2.65 7.79 7.76
N ARG A 35 3.91 8.23 7.73
CA ARG A 35 4.29 9.57 8.22
C ARG A 35 3.56 10.70 7.50
N LEU A 36 3.18 10.50 6.23
CA LEU A 36 2.43 11.46 5.44
C LEU A 36 1.05 11.77 6.03
N PHE A 37 0.51 10.86 6.84
CA PHE A 37 -0.81 11.00 7.46
C PHE A 37 -0.78 11.56 8.89
N LYS A 38 0.39 11.91 9.46
CA LYS A 38 0.44 12.40 10.86
C LYS A 38 -0.35 13.70 11.06
N ARG A 39 -0.28 14.63 10.10
CA ARG A 39 -1.03 15.89 10.16
C ARG A 39 -2.54 15.67 10.10
N ILE A 40 -3.02 14.81 9.18
CA ILE A 40 -4.45 14.52 9.08
C ILE A 40 -4.96 13.72 10.29
N ARG A 41 -4.15 12.78 10.82
CA ARG A 41 -4.42 12.10 12.08
C ARG A 41 -4.68 13.10 13.20
N ASP A 42 -3.80 14.07 13.40
CA ASP A 42 -3.94 15.03 14.51
C ASP A 42 -5.19 15.92 14.40
N LEU A 43 -5.77 16.07 13.20
CA LEU A 43 -7.08 16.69 13.00
C LEU A 43 -8.24 15.73 13.29
N LEU A 44 -8.12 14.46 12.87
CA LEU A 44 -9.18 13.45 12.94
C LEU A 44 -9.33 12.76 14.29
N VAL A 45 -8.28 12.73 15.12
CA VAL A 45 -8.29 12.02 16.43
C VAL A 45 -9.34 12.53 17.42
N LYS A 46 -9.92 13.71 17.17
CA LYS A 46 -11.05 14.26 17.94
C LYS A 46 -12.37 13.52 17.67
N HIS A 47 -12.46 12.77 16.57
CA HIS A 47 -13.70 12.15 16.09
C HIS A 47 -13.53 10.66 15.76
N PHE A 48 -12.30 10.22 15.52
CA PHE A 48 -11.99 8.86 15.09
C PHE A 48 -10.85 8.26 15.90
N THR A 49 -10.85 6.94 16.00
CA THR A 49 -9.66 6.15 16.30
C THR A 49 -8.88 5.95 15.00
N VAL A 50 -7.78 6.68 14.83
CA VAL A 50 -6.97 6.68 13.61
C VAL A 50 -5.85 5.65 13.73
N VAL A 51 -5.79 4.74 12.75
CA VAL A 51 -4.77 3.70 12.59
C VAL A 51 -3.84 4.06 11.43
N LEU A 52 -2.56 4.19 11.73
CA LEU A 52 -1.50 4.51 10.78
C LEU A 52 -0.48 3.38 10.79
N TYR A 53 -0.03 2.88 9.64
CA TYR A 53 0.96 1.80 9.57
C TYR A 53 1.91 1.92 8.39
N ASP A 54 3.16 1.49 8.59
CA ASP A 54 4.07 1.29 7.46
C ASP A 54 3.74 -0.05 6.81
N ARG A 55 3.62 -0.11 5.49
CA ARG A 55 3.31 -1.35 4.78
C ARG A 55 4.46 -2.35 4.83
N ARG A 56 4.21 -3.65 4.61
CA ARG A 56 5.27 -4.67 4.60
C ARG A 56 6.46 -4.26 3.72
N GLY A 57 7.67 -4.34 4.28
CA GLY A 57 8.90 -3.95 3.60
C GLY A 57 9.23 -2.45 3.64
N TYR A 58 8.33 -1.60 4.11
CA TYR A 58 8.54 -0.15 4.15
C TYR A 58 8.97 0.35 5.53
N PHE A 59 9.94 1.27 5.54
CA PHE A 59 10.36 2.02 6.72
C PHE A 59 10.59 1.14 7.96
N ARG A 60 9.73 1.23 8.97
CA ARG A 60 9.83 0.47 10.23
C ARG A 60 9.21 -0.92 10.13
N SER A 61 8.34 -1.17 9.15
CA SER A 61 7.80 -2.50 8.87
C SER A 61 8.78 -3.36 8.08
N LYS A 62 9.21 -4.48 8.65
CA LYS A 62 10.24 -5.34 8.06
C LYS A 62 9.65 -6.64 7.58
N LEU A 63 10.10 -7.13 6.42
CA LEU A 63 9.87 -8.50 6.01
C LEU A 63 10.67 -9.43 6.94
N THR A 64 10.03 -10.48 7.43
CA THR A 64 10.64 -11.51 8.28
C THR A 64 10.87 -12.83 7.53
N GLY A 65 10.42 -12.90 6.27
CA GLY A 65 10.62 -14.03 5.37
C GLY A 65 10.62 -13.61 3.90
N PRO A 66 10.71 -14.58 2.96
CA PRO A 66 10.64 -14.28 1.52
C PRO A 66 9.28 -13.69 1.14
N GLN A 67 9.29 -12.71 0.23
CA GLN A 67 8.09 -12.10 -0.34
C GLN A 67 7.90 -12.56 -1.78
N ASP A 68 6.75 -13.16 -2.08
CA ASP A 68 6.28 -13.32 -3.46
C ASP A 68 5.72 -11.99 -3.97
N TYR A 69 6.47 -11.33 -4.84
CA TYR A 69 6.08 -10.04 -5.40
C TYR A 69 4.94 -10.16 -6.43
N LYS A 70 4.63 -11.36 -6.95
CA LYS A 70 3.46 -11.57 -7.82
C LYS A 70 2.16 -11.48 -7.04
N LYS A 71 2.20 -11.81 -5.74
CA LYS A 71 1.07 -11.73 -4.79
C LYS A 71 1.20 -10.55 -3.84
N ASN A 72 1.89 -9.49 -4.25
CA ASN A 72 2.18 -8.35 -3.38
C ASN A 72 0.89 -7.67 -2.88
N PHE A 73 -0.12 -7.50 -3.73
CA PHE A 73 -1.37 -6.85 -3.32
C PHE A 73 -2.18 -7.74 -2.36
N ASP A 74 -2.26 -9.04 -2.62
CA ASP A 74 -2.88 -10.01 -1.72
C ASP A 74 -2.22 -9.97 -0.34
N ALA A 75 -0.89 -10.00 -0.29
CA ALA A 75 -0.14 -10.02 0.95
C ALA A 75 -0.28 -8.70 1.75
N ASN A 76 -0.33 -7.56 1.08
CA ASN A 76 -0.58 -6.27 1.74
C ASN A 76 -2.04 -6.13 2.21
N ALA A 77 -3.02 -6.69 1.48
CA ALA A 77 -4.41 -6.71 1.92
C ALA A 77 -4.59 -7.61 3.14
N GLU A 78 -3.90 -8.76 3.17
CA GLU A 78 -3.88 -9.66 4.32
C GLU A 78 -3.26 -8.99 5.57
N ASP A 79 -2.15 -8.26 5.43
CA ASP A 79 -1.58 -7.51 6.56
C ASP A 79 -2.55 -6.49 7.12
N LEU A 80 -3.25 -5.77 6.24
CA LEU A 80 -4.25 -4.80 6.66
C LEU A 80 -5.38 -5.50 7.43
N TYR A 81 -5.77 -6.71 7.02
CA TYR A 81 -6.81 -7.49 7.69
C TYR A 81 -6.35 -7.91 9.08
N GLN A 82 -5.17 -8.52 9.17
CA GLN A 82 -4.59 -8.95 10.45
C GLN A 82 -4.38 -7.76 11.40
N LEU A 83 -3.90 -6.63 10.88
CA LEU A 83 -3.74 -5.40 11.65
C LEU A 83 -5.06 -4.89 12.20
N MET A 84 -6.07 -4.73 11.35
CA MET A 84 -7.34 -4.15 11.80
C MET A 84 -8.11 -5.10 12.71
N LYS A 85 -8.05 -6.41 12.47
CA LYS A 85 -8.58 -7.43 13.38
C LYS A 85 -7.89 -7.42 14.75
N HIS A 86 -6.60 -7.12 14.80
CA HIS A 86 -5.88 -6.96 16.06
C HIS A 86 -6.30 -5.69 16.81
N VAL A 87 -6.61 -4.61 16.08
CA VAL A 87 -6.96 -3.31 16.67
C VAL A 87 -8.43 -3.25 17.10
N THR A 88 -9.35 -3.89 16.38
CA THR A 88 -10.78 -3.80 16.65
C THR A 88 -11.59 -4.95 16.04
N ASP A 89 -12.70 -5.31 16.69
CA ASP A 89 -13.73 -6.21 16.16
C ASP A 89 -14.87 -5.45 15.42
N GLU A 90 -14.84 -4.12 15.44
CA GLU A 90 -15.85 -3.26 14.81
C GLU A 90 -15.55 -3.03 13.33
N LYS A 91 -16.59 -2.69 12.56
CA LYS A 91 -16.40 -2.20 11.19
C LYS A 91 -15.64 -0.88 11.19
N PHE A 92 -14.79 -0.67 10.19
CA PHE A 92 -13.93 0.52 10.11
C PHE A 92 -13.92 1.16 8.73
N VAL A 93 -13.38 2.38 8.65
CA VAL A 93 -13.22 3.11 7.40
C VAL A 93 -11.82 2.86 6.84
N ILE A 94 -11.71 2.59 5.54
CA ILE A 94 -10.43 2.52 4.83
C ILE A 94 -10.25 3.80 4.02
N PHE A 95 -9.13 4.49 4.21
CA PHE A 95 -8.65 5.53 3.30
C PHE A 95 -7.40 5.02 2.58
N GLY A 96 -7.40 4.96 1.25
CA GLY A 96 -6.22 4.61 0.47
C GLY A 96 -5.93 5.61 -0.64
N ILE A 97 -4.65 5.88 -0.89
CA ILE A 97 -4.19 6.84 -1.90
C ILE A 97 -3.31 6.21 -2.98
N SER A 98 -3.52 6.58 -4.25
CA SER A 98 -2.60 6.25 -5.35
C SER A 98 -2.32 4.74 -5.43
N GLY A 99 -1.06 4.32 -5.31
CA GLY A 99 -0.64 2.91 -5.33
C GLY A 99 -1.23 2.01 -4.24
N ALA A 100 -2.03 2.55 -3.31
CA ALA A 100 -2.84 1.77 -2.39
C ALA A 100 -4.08 1.17 -3.07
N GLY A 101 -4.52 1.72 -4.21
CA GLY A 101 -5.72 1.30 -4.94
C GLY A 101 -5.86 -0.22 -5.08
N PRO A 102 -4.88 -0.93 -5.68
CA PRO A 102 -4.96 -2.38 -5.85
C PRO A 102 -5.08 -3.15 -4.53
N ILE A 103 -4.53 -2.62 -3.44
CA ILE A 103 -4.55 -3.23 -2.11
C ILE A 103 -5.92 -3.06 -1.48
N ILE A 104 -6.46 -1.84 -1.48
CA ILE A 104 -7.78 -1.57 -0.88
C ILE A 104 -8.88 -2.25 -1.69
N PHE A 105 -8.77 -2.33 -3.02
CA PHE A 105 -9.75 -3.07 -3.83
C PHE A 105 -9.66 -4.58 -3.61
N LYS A 106 -8.45 -5.14 -3.49
CA LYS A 106 -8.29 -6.54 -3.08
C LYS A 106 -8.91 -6.79 -1.71
N TYR A 107 -8.70 -5.88 -0.76
CA TYR A 107 -9.29 -5.94 0.56
C TYR A 107 -10.83 -5.91 0.49
N LEU A 108 -11.41 -4.98 -0.27
CA LEU A 108 -12.86 -4.82 -0.42
C LEU A 108 -13.54 -6.11 -0.90
N VAL A 109 -12.92 -6.81 -1.85
CA VAL A 109 -13.48 -8.06 -2.39
C VAL A 109 -13.28 -9.25 -1.44
N THR A 110 -12.22 -9.23 -0.62
CA THR A 110 -11.85 -10.37 0.22
C THR A 110 -12.48 -10.32 1.62
N TYR A 111 -12.61 -9.11 2.19
CA TYR A 111 -13.08 -8.87 3.57
C TYR A 111 -14.18 -7.78 3.64
N PRO A 112 -15.20 -7.78 2.74
CA PRO A 112 -16.19 -6.70 2.67
C PRO A 112 -16.97 -6.47 3.98
N GLU A 113 -17.17 -7.52 4.77
CA GLU A 113 -17.92 -7.50 6.02
C GLU A 113 -17.26 -6.65 7.11
N THR A 114 -15.95 -6.41 7.02
CA THR A 114 -15.18 -5.63 8.00
C THR A 114 -15.21 -4.13 7.75
N ILE A 115 -15.71 -3.69 6.59
CA ILE A 115 -15.62 -2.30 6.15
C ILE A 115 -16.96 -1.60 6.34
N SER A 116 -16.93 -0.42 6.95
CA SER A 116 -18.08 0.49 7.00
C SER A 116 -18.11 1.40 5.76
N LYS A 117 -16.96 1.94 5.36
CA LYS A 117 -16.78 2.79 4.18
C LYS A 117 -15.37 2.66 3.61
N MET A 118 -15.23 2.86 2.29
CA MET A 118 -13.95 2.95 1.61
C MET A 118 -13.83 4.30 0.90
N ILE A 119 -12.72 4.99 1.12
CA ILE A 119 -12.35 6.24 0.45
C ILE A 119 -11.11 5.96 -0.39
N ALA A 120 -11.29 5.90 -1.70
CA ALA A 120 -10.22 5.71 -2.66
C ALA A 120 -9.82 7.06 -3.26
N HIS A 121 -8.67 7.61 -2.83
CA HIS A 121 -8.17 8.91 -3.27
C HIS A 121 -7.17 8.73 -4.41
N GLU A 122 -7.57 9.10 -5.63
CA GLU A 122 -6.75 8.95 -6.85
C GLU A 122 -6.15 7.54 -7.01
N PRO A 123 -6.95 6.46 -6.91
CA PRO A 123 -6.42 5.11 -6.86
C PRO A 123 -5.80 4.68 -8.19
N VAL A 124 -4.70 3.94 -8.12
CA VAL A 124 -4.28 3.11 -9.25
C VAL A 124 -5.28 1.97 -9.40
N TYR A 125 -5.77 1.76 -10.61
CA TYR A 125 -6.71 0.69 -10.94
C TYR A 125 -6.19 -0.10 -12.13
N TYR A 126 -6.14 -1.42 -11.99
CA TYR A 126 -5.81 -2.34 -13.08
C TYR A 126 -7.08 -3.06 -13.50
N SER A 127 -7.39 -3.05 -14.79
CA SER A 127 -8.51 -3.78 -15.35
C SER A 127 -8.15 -4.33 -16.71
N GLU A 128 -8.43 -5.62 -16.92
CA GLU A 128 -8.20 -6.31 -18.19
C GLU A 128 -8.97 -5.67 -19.36
N LYS A 129 -9.98 -4.84 -19.07
CA LYS A 129 -10.73 -4.07 -20.07
C LYS A 129 -9.93 -2.92 -20.68
N PHE A 130 -8.85 -2.47 -20.03
CA PHE A 130 -7.98 -1.43 -20.56
C PHE A 130 -6.66 -2.06 -21.05
N PRO A 131 -6.28 -1.84 -22.32
CA PRO A 131 -5.01 -2.34 -22.84
C PRO A 131 -3.81 -1.78 -22.05
N GLY A 132 -2.77 -2.60 -21.86
CA GLY A 132 -1.54 -2.21 -21.14
C GLY A 132 -1.63 -2.26 -19.61
N THR A 133 -2.78 -2.63 -19.02
CA THR A 133 -2.92 -2.72 -17.55
C THR A 133 -2.05 -3.80 -16.92
N LYS A 134 -1.89 -4.93 -17.60
CA LYS A 134 -0.96 -5.98 -17.17
C LYS A 134 0.48 -5.47 -17.16
N ASP A 135 0.90 -4.73 -18.19
CA ASP A 135 2.25 -4.15 -18.26
C ASP A 135 2.48 -3.11 -17.16
N MET A 136 1.46 -2.28 -16.88
CA MET A 136 1.50 -1.33 -15.76
C MET A 136 1.54 -2.02 -14.40
N GLN A 137 0.82 -3.13 -14.22
CA GLN A 137 0.86 -3.94 -13.02
C GLN A 137 2.22 -4.62 -12.84
N ASP A 138 2.77 -5.20 -13.91
CA ASP A 138 4.09 -5.82 -13.91
C ASP A 138 5.19 -4.78 -13.66
N PHE A 139 5.07 -3.59 -14.24
CA PHE A 139 5.97 -2.46 -13.98
C PHE A 139 5.88 -1.99 -12.53
N HIS A 140 4.67 -1.87 -11.96
CA HIS A 140 4.49 -1.53 -10.56
C HIS A 140 5.14 -2.57 -9.64
N ASN A 141 4.90 -3.86 -9.88
CA ASN A 141 5.51 -4.95 -9.11
C ASN A 141 7.04 -4.92 -9.25
N TYR A 142 7.56 -4.63 -10.45
CA TYR A 142 8.98 -4.45 -10.70
C TYR A 142 9.58 -3.28 -9.92
N LEU A 143 8.95 -2.10 -9.94
CA LEU A 143 9.39 -0.93 -9.17
C LEU A 143 9.41 -1.22 -7.67
N TYR A 144 8.39 -1.91 -7.16
CA TYR A 144 8.37 -2.36 -5.76
C TYR A 144 9.55 -3.28 -5.46
N ARG A 145 9.78 -4.29 -6.30
CA ARG A 145 10.93 -5.19 -6.15
C ARG A 145 12.25 -4.39 -6.19
N LEU A 146 12.41 -3.45 -7.11
CA LEU A 146 13.61 -2.63 -7.24
C LEU A 146 13.87 -1.84 -5.96
N LEU A 147 12.85 -1.15 -5.44
CA LEU A 147 12.96 -0.34 -4.22
C LEU A 147 13.30 -1.18 -2.98
N HIS A 148 12.70 -2.38 -2.84
CA HIS A 148 12.79 -3.18 -1.61
C HIS A 148 13.89 -4.25 -1.63
N TYR A 149 14.23 -4.77 -2.80
CA TYR A 149 15.22 -5.83 -2.97
C TYR A 149 16.55 -5.29 -3.52
N GLU A 150 16.51 -4.40 -4.51
CA GLU A 150 17.72 -3.92 -5.19
C GLU A 150 18.25 -2.58 -4.64
N GLY A 151 17.42 -1.86 -3.88
CA GLY A 151 17.70 -0.57 -3.24
C GLY A 151 18.85 -0.56 -2.23
N ARG A 152 19.33 -1.74 -1.78
CA ARG A 152 20.58 -1.86 -1.00
C ARG A 152 21.85 -1.99 -1.85
N ASN A 153 21.71 -2.29 -3.14
CA ASN A 153 22.81 -2.45 -4.11
C ASN A 153 22.75 -1.45 -5.28
N ALA A 154 21.89 -0.43 -5.18
CA ALA A 154 21.46 0.43 -6.29
C ALA A 154 22.54 1.36 -6.89
N LYS A 155 23.74 1.46 -6.30
CA LYS A 155 24.83 2.26 -6.89
C LYS A 155 25.36 1.69 -8.22
N LYS A 156 24.99 0.46 -8.60
CA LYS A 156 25.55 -0.22 -9.79
C LYS A 156 24.68 -0.21 -11.06
N ARG A 157 23.45 0.34 -11.09
CA ARG A 157 22.55 0.15 -12.25
C ARG A 157 21.71 1.36 -12.65
N GLN A 158 22.29 2.55 -12.59
CA GLN A 158 21.70 3.77 -13.15
C GLN A 158 21.42 3.65 -14.67
N ASP A 159 22.20 2.81 -15.37
CA ASP A 159 22.07 2.61 -16.83
C ASP A 159 20.81 1.81 -17.21
N LYS A 160 20.40 0.83 -16.38
CA LYS A 160 19.18 0.04 -16.63
C LYS A 160 17.90 0.84 -16.37
N GLN A 161 18.00 1.88 -15.54
CA GLN A 161 16.90 2.78 -15.21
C GLN A 161 16.57 3.74 -16.37
N LEU A 162 17.57 4.15 -17.14
CA LEU A 162 17.39 4.98 -18.34
C LEU A 162 16.73 4.18 -19.48
N GLU A 163 17.17 2.94 -19.71
CA GLU A 163 16.60 2.04 -20.74
C GLU A 163 15.10 1.73 -20.51
N LEU A 164 14.68 1.65 -19.24
CA LEU A 164 13.29 1.36 -18.87
C LEU A 164 12.39 2.60 -18.90
N LEU A 165 12.94 3.78 -18.61
CA LEU A 165 12.21 5.04 -18.75
C LEU A 165 11.92 5.34 -20.24
N ASP A 166 12.81 4.95 -21.14
CA ASP A 166 12.57 5.07 -22.58
C ASP A 166 11.49 4.08 -23.06
N ARG A 167 11.48 2.83 -22.58
CA ARG A 167 10.35 1.90 -22.84
C ARG A 167 9.01 2.39 -22.32
N ALA A 168 8.99 3.05 -21.16
CA ALA A 168 7.77 3.63 -20.60
C ALA A 168 7.31 4.89 -21.35
N ARG A 169 8.22 5.62 -22.02
CA ARG A 169 7.88 6.73 -22.93
C ARG A 169 7.21 6.22 -24.20
N ASP A 170 7.68 5.12 -24.76
CA ASP A 170 7.08 4.51 -25.96
C ASP A 170 5.63 4.06 -25.71
N LEU A 171 5.34 3.60 -24.48
CA LEU A 171 3.98 3.25 -24.05
C LEU A 171 3.07 4.48 -23.82
N ARG A 172 3.62 5.67 -23.54
CA ARG A 172 2.81 6.91 -23.42
C ARG A 172 2.37 7.46 -24.78
N GLY A 173 3.14 7.22 -25.83
CA GLY A 173 2.78 7.62 -27.19
C GLY A 173 1.51 6.94 -27.72
N SER A 174 1.11 5.82 -27.14
CA SER A 174 -0.04 5.00 -27.55
C SER A 174 -1.30 5.21 -26.68
N VAL A 175 -1.21 5.97 -25.58
CA VAL A 175 -2.33 6.16 -24.63
C VAL A 175 -2.92 7.59 -24.66
N CYS A 176 -2.30 8.53 -25.37
CA CYS A 176 -2.81 9.90 -25.56
C CYS A 176 -3.65 10.11 -26.84
N ALA A 177 -4.11 9.03 -27.48
CA ALA A 177 -4.96 9.11 -28.65
C ALA A 177 -6.36 8.55 -28.35
N TYR A 178 -7.08 9.12 -27.39
CA TYR A 178 -8.54 9.13 -27.29
C TYR A 178 -8.99 10.34 -26.46
#